data_AF-A0A2V8HPF4-F1
#
_entry.id   AF-A0A2V8HPF4-F1
#
_cell.length_a   1.000
_cell.length_b   1.000
_cell.length_c   1.000
_cell.angle_alpha   90.00
_cell.angle_beta   90.00
_cell.angle_gamma   90.00
#
_symmetry.space_group_name_H-M   'P 1'
#
loop_
_entity.id
_entity.type
_entity.pdbx_description
1 polymer ?
#
loop_
_entity_poly.entity_id
_entity_poly.type
_entity_poly.pdbx_seq_one_letter_code
_entity_poly.pdbx_strand_id
1 'polypeptide(L)'
;MRTLRVARLCSLVPALLLCLPVIGYGQEWIEYVSREDMFTINFPAQPKVEAIQWKTEFGLTIPGHVHRYDTGDSHYLVTVVDYSNVEKLHADRVRGCTLYPDQCNNPYVAELRGAMEYAVWQFLKRDGKVTYYAYGNAELIEGRRLQMTNADGSRTFAEIHMLENRLYIFEATVPKGAPPPALFQQSVGFVDSNGVRVRYRSIYSNAYPPPARVQY
;
A
#
# COMPACT_ATOMS: atom_id res chain seq x y z
N MET A 1 -79.22 14.61 43.92
CA MET A 1 -78.02 13.98 44.51
C MET A 1 -77.23 13.34 43.37
N ARG A 2 -75.99 13.77 43.16
CA ARG A 2 -75.13 13.42 42.02
C ARG A 2 -74.58 12.00 42.17
N THR A 3 -74.70 11.17 41.14
CA THR A 3 -73.91 9.95 40.96
C THR A 3 -73.06 10.11 39.69
N LEU A 4 -71.79 10.45 39.89
CA LEU A 4 -70.77 10.51 38.84
C LEU A 4 -70.45 9.09 38.35
N ARG A 5 -70.57 8.87 37.04
CA ARG A 5 -70.02 7.69 36.36
C ARG A 5 -68.50 7.80 36.33
N VAL A 6 -67.81 6.87 37.00
CA VAL A 6 -66.35 6.72 36.91
C VAL A 6 -66.04 6.01 35.60
N ALA A 7 -65.55 6.75 34.61
CA ALA A 7 -64.97 6.17 33.41
C ALA A 7 -63.62 5.55 33.78
N ARG A 8 -63.49 4.22 33.65
CA ARG A 8 -62.21 3.52 33.74
C ARG A 8 -61.37 3.90 32.52
N LEU A 9 -60.38 4.76 32.76
CA LEU A 9 -59.35 5.11 31.79
C LEU A 9 -58.36 3.93 31.72
N CYS A 10 -58.53 3.04 30.75
CA CYS A 10 -57.48 2.08 30.39
C CYS A 10 -56.33 2.85 29.73
N SER A 11 -55.33 3.27 30.52
CA SER A 11 -54.09 3.82 29.99
C SER A 11 -53.24 2.68 29.42
N LEU A 12 -53.34 2.48 28.10
CA LEU A 12 -52.39 1.70 27.32
C LEU A 12 -51.05 2.43 27.37
N VAL A 13 -50.11 1.91 28.15
CA VAL A 13 -48.69 2.29 28.07
C VAL A 13 -48.20 1.86 26.69
N PRO A 14 -47.78 2.78 25.79
CA PRO A 14 -47.08 2.36 24.59
C PRO A 14 -45.69 1.92 25.05
N ALA A 15 -45.43 0.62 24.97
CA ALA A 15 -44.07 0.08 24.99
C ALA A 15 -43.38 0.54 23.70
N LEU A 16 -42.95 1.80 23.67
CA LEU A 16 -42.02 2.33 22.70
C LEU A 16 -40.64 1.76 23.07
N LEU A 17 -40.45 0.47 22.81
CA LEU A 17 -39.13 -0.14 22.74
C LEU A 17 -38.39 0.59 21.63
N LEU A 18 -37.59 1.56 22.06
CA LEU A 18 -36.62 2.27 21.27
C LEU A 18 -35.86 1.25 20.42
N CYS A 19 -36.06 1.31 19.10
CA CYS A 19 -35.04 0.95 18.13
C CYS A 19 -33.84 1.85 18.40
N LEU A 20 -33.04 1.52 19.41
CA LEU A 20 -31.70 2.07 19.55
C LEU A 20 -30.98 1.64 18.27
N PRO A 21 -30.50 2.57 17.43
CA PRO A 21 -29.61 2.19 16.37
C PRO A 21 -28.44 1.50 17.06
N VAL A 22 -28.32 0.19 16.89
CA VAL A 22 -27.06 -0.48 17.13
C VAL A 22 -26.10 0.26 16.22
N ILE A 23 -25.16 1.00 16.82
CA ILE A 23 -23.99 1.46 16.08
C ILE A 23 -23.28 0.16 15.70
N GLY A 24 -23.67 -0.38 14.55
CA GLY A 24 -22.86 -1.38 13.89
C GLY A 24 -21.56 -0.65 13.60
N TYR A 25 -20.47 -1.06 14.23
CA TYR A 25 -19.14 -0.76 13.74
C TYR A 25 -18.99 -1.49 12.40
N GLY A 26 -19.67 -0.98 11.37
CA GLY A 26 -19.29 -1.24 10.01
C GLY A 26 -17.84 -0.78 9.90
N GLN A 27 -16.97 -1.68 9.44
CA GLN A 27 -15.56 -1.39 9.26
C GLN A 27 -15.44 -0.36 8.13
N GLU A 28 -15.51 0.92 8.47
CA GLU A 28 -15.33 2.00 7.52
C GLU A 28 -13.84 2.08 7.20
N TRP A 29 -13.52 1.91 5.92
CA TRP A 29 -12.16 2.09 5.44
C TRP A 29 -11.78 3.56 5.60
N ILE A 30 -10.61 3.82 6.18
CA ILE A 30 -10.07 5.17 6.25
C ILE A 30 -9.22 5.43 5.01
N GLU A 31 -9.26 6.65 4.49
CA GLU A 31 -8.20 7.14 3.63
C GLU A 31 -6.99 7.46 4.52
N TYR A 32 -5.91 6.71 4.35
CA TYR A 32 -4.67 6.89 5.07
C TYR A 32 -3.66 7.62 4.19
N VAL A 33 -3.14 8.76 4.66
CA VAL A 33 -2.13 9.56 3.97
C VAL A 33 -0.84 9.54 4.79
N SER A 34 0.23 8.96 4.24
CA SER A 34 1.58 9.14 4.78
C SER A 34 2.28 10.27 4.03
N ARG A 35 2.44 11.42 4.68
CA ARG A 35 3.17 12.56 4.09
C ARG A 35 4.68 12.33 4.07
N GLU A 36 5.20 11.66 5.09
CA GLU A 36 6.62 11.31 5.18
C GLU A 36 7.02 10.35 4.05
N ASP A 37 6.15 9.39 3.75
CA ASP A 37 6.39 8.40 2.70
C ASP A 37 5.70 8.72 1.38
N MET A 38 5.02 9.86 1.27
CA MET A 38 4.51 10.42 0.01
C MET A 38 3.47 9.53 -0.72
N PHE A 39 2.61 8.83 0.03
CA PHE A 39 1.51 8.03 -0.52
C PHE A 39 0.18 8.23 0.21
N THR A 40 -0.89 7.80 -0.45
CA THR A 40 -2.21 7.60 0.17
C THR A 40 -2.81 6.29 -0.30
N ILE A 41 -3.55 5.62 0.57
CA ILE A 41 -4.25 4.37 0.29
C ILE A 41 -5.39 4.19 1.30
N ASN A 42 -6.40 3.39 0.96
CA ASN A 42 -7.41 3.03 1.94
C ASN A 42 -6.92 1.86 2.82
N PHE A 43 -6.99 2.03 4.14
CA PHE A 43 -6.78 0.94 5.11
C PHE A 43 -8.07 0.65 5.90
N PRO A 44 -8.24 -0.56 6.45
CA PRO A 44 -9.41 -0.85 7.30
C PRO A 44 -9.42 -0.06 8.63
N ALA A 45 -8.27 0.43 9.09
CA ALA A 45 -8.09 1.38 10.19
C ALA A 45 -6.66 1.98 10.14
N GLN A 46 -6.26 2.77 11.15
CA GLN A 46 -4.90 3.31 11.22
C GLN A 46 -3.86 2.17 11.26
N PRO A 47 -2.90 2.12 10.31
CA PRO A 47 -1.86 1.12 10.31
C PRO A 47 -0.80 1.41 11.38
N LYS A 48 -0.11 0.35 11.82
CA LYS A 48 1.15 0.49 12.55
C LYS A 48 2.27 0.81 11.56
N VAL A 49 3.15 1.75 11.91
CA VAL A 49 4.30 2.14 11.09
C VAL A 49 5.58 1.70 11.78
N GLU A 50 6.46 1.05 11.04
CA GLU A 50 7.77 0.56 11.53
C GLU A 50 8.88 0.87 10.52
N ALA A 51 10.04 1.29 11.02
CA ALA A 51 11.24 1.41 10.21
C ALA A 51 11.83 0.03 9.89
N ILE A 52 12.31 -0.14 8.67
CA ILE A 52 12.90 -1.37 8.16
C ILE A 52 14.24 -1.11 7.48
N GLN A 53 14.99 -2.19 7.28
CA GLN A 53 16.17 -2.23 6.44
C GLN A 53 15.90 -3.16 5.26
N TRP A 54 15.97 -2.62 4.05
CA TRP A 54 15.71 -3.34 2.80
C TRP A 54 17.01 -3.75 2.13
N LYS A 55 17.17 -5.05 1.86
CA LYS A 55 18.29 -5.57 1.08
C LYS A 55 17.99 -5.45 -0.41
N THR A 56 18.82 -4.74 -1.14
CA THR A 56 18.65 -4.53 -2.58
C THR A 56 19.22 -5.68 -3.41
N GLU A 57 18.91 -5.70 -4.71
CA GLU A 57 19.43 -6.69 -5.65
C GLU A 57 20.96 -6.67 -5.70
N PHE A 58 21.56 -5.48 -5.71
CA PHE A 58 23.01 -5.29 -5.80
C PHE A 58 23.70 -5.22 -4.44
N GLY A 59 23.04 -5.76 -3.40
CA GLY A 59 23.64 -6.04 -2.11
C GLY A 59 23.78 -4.84 -1.16
N LEU A 60 23.13 -3.71 -1.44
CA LEU A 60 22.99 -2.64 -0.45
C LEU A 60 21.96 -3.03 0.62
N THR A 61 22.04 -2.36 1.76
CA THR A 61 20.98 -2.35 2.78
C THR A 61 20.60 -0.90 3.01
N ILE A 62 19.35 -0.55 2.69
CA ILE A 62 18.86 0.83 2.65
C ILE A 62 17.59 1.00 3.52
N PRO A 63 17.33 2.19 4.07
CA PRO A 63 16.21 2.41 4.97
C PRO A 63 14.86 2.39 4.24
N GLY A 64 13.82 2.10 5.00
CA GLY A 64 12.44 2.20 4.55
C GLY A 64 11.44 2.12 5.71
N HIS A 65 10.16 2.13 5.38
CA HIS A 65 9.06 1.98 6.32
C HIS A 65 8.10 0.88 5.86
N VAL A 66 7.45 0.22 6.83
CA VAL A 66 6.30 -0.65 6.60
C VAL A 66 5.10 -0.10 7.36
N HIS A 67 4.01 0.11 6.63
CA HIS A 67 2.70 0.47 7.15
C HIS A 67 1.84 -0.78 7.13
N ARG A 68 1.47 -1.31 8.29
CA ARG A 68 0.83 -2.62 8.44
C ARG A 68 -0.47 -2.55 9.21
N TYR A 69 -1.50 -3.21 8.70
CA TYR A 69 -2.74 -3.48 9.43
C TYR A 69 -3.14 -4.95 9.25
N ASP A 70 -3.34 -5.65 10.36
CA ASP A 70 -3.78 -7.05 10.38
C ASP A 70 -5.17 -7.15 11.01
N THR A 71 -6.04 -7.97 10.43
CA THR A 71 -7.38 -8.23 10.97
C THR A 71 -7.81 -9.66 10.65
N GLY A 72 -7.86 -10.52 11.66
CA GLY A 72 -8.00 -11.96 11.45
C GLY A 72 -6.86 -12.48 10.57
N ASP A 73 -7.21 -13.25 9.53
CA ASP A 73 -6.27 -13.79 8.54
C ASP A 73 -6.03 -12.85 7.34
N SER A 74 -6.51 -11.60 7.43
CA SER A 74 -6.26 -10.58 6.40
C SER A 74 -5.11 -9.67 6.81
N HIS A 75 -4.21 -9.41 5.87
CA HIS A 75 -3.00 -8.62 6.06
C HIS A 75 -2.93 -7.53 5.00
N TYR A 76 -2.78 -6.26 5.41
CA TYR A 76 -2.62 -5.10 4.53
C TYR A 76 -1.30 -4.42 4.83
N LEU A 77 -0.46 -4.25 3.81
CA LEU A 77 0.89 -3.72 3.94
C LEU A 77 1.18 -2.70 2.85
N VAL A 78 1.85 -1.61 3.24
CA VAL A 78 2.61 -0.76 2.30
C VAL A 78 4.06 -0.72 2.75
N THR A 79 4.96 -1.20 1.91
CA THR A 79 6.40 -1.05 2.11
C THR A 79 6.90 0.10 1.27
N VAL A 80 7.68 1.00 1.85
CA VAL A 80 8.28 2.15 1.19
C VAL A 80 9.77 2.12 1.43
N VAL A 81 10.58 2.17 0.36
CA VAL A 81 12.04 2.06 0.45
C VAL A 81 12.69 3.24 -0.26
N ASP A 82 13.65 3.88 0.43
CA ASP A 82 14.33 5.07 -0.08
C ASP A 82 15.60 4.69 -0.87
N TYR A 83 15.49 4.73 -2.20
CA TYR A 83 16.62 4.51 -3.11
C TYR A 83 17.36 5.81 -3.47
N SER A 84 17.02 6.97 -2.91
CA SER A 84 17.58 8.27 -3.33
C SER A 84 19.11 8.35 -3.19
N ASN A 85 19.70 7.60 -2.26
CA ASN A 85 21.13 7.62 -1.97
C ASN A 85 21.94 6.49 -2.63
N VAL A 86 21.33 5.60 -3.44
CA VAL A 86 22.04 4.40 -3.94
C VAL A 86 23.25 4.71 -4.83
N GLU A 87 23.21 5.81 -5.59
CA GLU A 87 24.36 6.24 -6.40
C GLU A 87 25.59 6.51 -5.54
N LYS A 88 25.40 7.30 -4.48
CA LYS A 88 26.46 7.63 -3.52
C LYS A 88 26.91 6.39 -2.77
N LEU A 89 25.98 5.55 -2.29
CA LEU A 89 26.32 4.32 -1.55
C LEU A 89 27.17 3.36 -2.40
N HIS A 90 26.82 3.17 -3.67
CA HIS A 90 27.63 2.36 -4.58
C HIS A 90 28.96 3.04 -4.93
N ALA A 91 28.99 4.36 -5.11
CA ALA A 91 30.23 5.10 -5.33
C ALA A 91 31.20 5.00 -4.13
N ASP A 92 30.66 5.07 -2.91
CA ASP A 92 31.41 4.89 -1.67
C ASP A 92 31.98 3.47 -1.57
N ARG A 93 31.18 2.45 -1.92
CA ARG A 93 31.58 1.03 -1.93
C ARG A 93 32.77 0.75 -2.83
N VAL A 94 32.82 1.36 -4.01
CA VAL A 94 33.90 1.14 -5.00
C VAL A 94 35.03 2.17 -4.92
N ARG A 95 34.97 3.11 -3.98
CA ARG A 95 36.00 4.12 -3.80
C ARG A 95 37.35 3.46 -3.48
N GLY A 96 38.35 3.74 -4.32
CA GLY A 96 39.70 3.18 -4.13
C GLY A 96 39.79 1.67 -4.43
N CYS A 97 38.79 1.09 -5.08
CA CYS A 97 38.82 -0.30 -5.51
C CYS A 97 39.98 -0.55 -6.49
N THR A 98 40.85 -1.51 -6.16
CA THR A 98 42.00 -1.95 -6.98
C THR A 98 41.80 -3.34 -7.59
N LEU A 99 40.59 -3.88 -7.49
CA LEU A 99 40.23 -5.16 -8.11
C LEU A 99 40.13 -5.01 -9.63
N TYR A 100 39.83 -6.12 -10.32
CA TYR A 100 39.61 -6.10 -11.76
C TYR A 100 38.51 -5.07 -12.12
N PRO A 101 38.63 -4.27 -13.22
CA PRO A 101 37.73 -3.15 -13.51
C PRO A 101 36.24 -3.45 -13.41
N ASP A 102 35.80 -4.63 -13.86
CA ASP A 102 34.40 -5.04 -13.83
C ASP A 102 33.84 -5.18 -12.40
N GLN A 103 34.70 -5.42 -11.41
CA GLN A 103 34.35 -5.51 -9.99
C GLN A 103 34.31 -4.13 -9.30
N CYS A 104 34.91 -3.11 -9.91
CA CYS A 104 34.95 -1.74 -9.41
C CYS A 104 33.86 -0.85 -10.03
N ASN A 105 32.92 -1.43 -10.78
CA ASN A 105 31.82 -0.68 -11.39
C ASN A 105 30.79 -0.20 -10.35
N ASN A 106 30.21 0.98 -10.60
CA ASN A 106 29.08 1.51 -9.84
C ASN A 106 27.75 1.09 -10.52
N PRO A 107 27.00 0.11 -9.97
CA PRO A 107 25.80 -0.42 -10.62
C PRO A 107 24.54 0.42 -10.36
N TYR A 108 24.63 1.66 -9.86
CA TYR A 108 23.45 2.40 -9.40
C TYR A 108 22.34 2.56 -10.44
N VAL A 109 22.68 2.66 -11.72
CA VAL A 109 21.67 2.73 -12.80
C VAL A 109 20.87 1.43 -12.87
N ALA A 110 21.54 0.29 -12.76
CA ALA A 110 20.89 -1.02 -12.74
C ALA A 110 20.11 -1.23 -11.43
N GLU A 111 20.65 -0.77 -10.29
CA GLU A 111 19.96 -0.77 -8.99
C GLU A 111 18.61 -0.04 -9.07
N LEU A 112 18.58 1.17 -9.62
CA LEU A 112 17.35 1.95 -9.77
C LEU A 112 16.38 1.32 -10.79
N ARG A 113 16.88 0.87 -11.94
CA ARG A 113 16.03 0.26 -12.99
C ARG A 113 15.48 -1.10 -12.58
N GLY A 114 16.22 -1.87 -11.79
CA GLY A 114 15.86 -3.21 -11.32
C GLY A 114 15.01 -3.22 -10.06
N ALA A 115 14.91 -2.11 -9.30
CA ALA A 115 14.25 -2.09 -7.99
C ALA A 115 12.83 -2.67 -7.98
N MET A 116 11.99 -2.30 -8.95
CA MET A 116 10.62 -2.84 -9.06
C MET A 116 10.62 -4.33 -9.44
N GLU A 117 11.53 -4.75 -10.31
CA GLU A 117 11.61 -6.15 -10.74
C GLU A 117 12.16 -7.05 -9.64
N TYR A 118 13.12 -6.55 -8.86
CA TYR A 118 13.61 -7.24 -7.68
C TYR A 118 12.53 -7.39 -6.62
N ALA A 119 11.68 -6.38 -6.43
CA ALA A 119 10.53 -6.47 -5.55
C ALA A 119 9.54 -7.54 -6.05
N VAL A 120 9.20 -7.56 -7.34
CA VAL A 120 8.39 -8.63 -7.94
C VAL A 120 9.05 -10.00 -7.74
N TRP A 121 10.35 -10.11 -7.96
CA TRP A 121 11.11 -11.33 -7.73
C TRP A 121 10.99 -11.85 -6.28
N GLN A 122 10.88 -10.96 -5.29
CA GLN A 122 10.63 -11.39 -3.91
C GLN A 122 9.29 -12.11 -3.75
N PHE A 123 8.26 -11.72 -4.50
CA PHE A 123 6.98 -12.43 -4.53
C PHE A 123 7.07 -13.75 -5.29
N LEU A 124 7.79 -13.79 -6.42
CA LEU A 124 7.93 -15.00 -7.22
C LEU A 124 8.66 -16.14 -6.49
N LYS A 125 9.44 -15.81 -5.45
CA LYS A 125 10.07 -16.79 -4.56
C LYS A 125 9.14 -17.35 -3.48
N ARG A 126 7.96 -16.75 -3.26
CA ARG A 126 7.00 -17.20 -2.24
C ARG A 126 6.30 -18.47 -2.72
N ASP A 127 5.86 -19.27 -1.76
CA ASP A 127 5.09 -20.49 -2.05
C ASP A 127 3.64 -20.14 -2.43
N GLY A 128 3.41 -19.96 -3.74
CA GLY A 128 2.12 -19.59 -4.30
C GLY A 128 2.11 -19.60 -5.82
N LYS A 129 0.92 -19.75 -6.40
CA LYS A 129 0.71 -19.68 -7.84
C LYS A 129 0.44 -18.24 -8.25
N VAL A 130 1.28 -17.69 -9.12
CA VAL A 130 0.98 -16.43 -9.83
C VAL A 130 -0.23 -16.65 -10.74
N THR A 131 -1.27 -15.84 -10.55
CA THR A 131 -2.52 -15.89 -11.32
C THR A 131 -2.66 -14.72 -12.27
N TYR A 132 -1.97 -13.61 -11.99
CA TYR A 132 -1.88 -12.45 -12.88
C TYR A 132 -0.55 -11.74 -12.65
N TYR A 133 0.13 -11.37 -13.73
CA TYR A 133 1.28 -10.47 -13.70
C TYR A 133 1.25 -9.62 -14.97
N ALA A 134 1.17 -8.29 -14.80
CA ALA A 134 1.13 -7.38 -15.94
C ALA A 134 1.61 -5.98 -15.56
N TYR A 135 1.80 -5.16 -16.60
CA TYR A 135 1.93 -3.72 -16.45
C TYR A 135 0.67 -3.13 -15.78
N GLY A 136 0.91 -2.19 -14.87
CA GLY A 136 -0.12 -1.37 -14.24
C GLY A 136 0.34 0.08 -14.11
N ASN A 137 -0.57 0.94 -13.69
CA ASN A 137 -0.24 2.26 -13.19
C ASN A 137 -1.31 2.71 -12.21
N ALA A 138 -0.91 3.60 -11.30
CA ALA A 138 -1.81 4.34 -10.42
C ALA A 138 -1.43 5.82 -10.56
N GLU A 139 -2.40 6.70 -10.82
CA GLU A 139 -2.15 8.12 -11.09
C GLU A 139 -1.16 8.41 -12.24
N LEU A 140 -1.12 7.50 -13.23
CA LEU A 140 -0.15 7.44 -14.32
C LEU A 140 1.31 7.24 -13.88
N ILE A 141 1.56 6.83 -12.64
CA ILE A 141 2.87 6.36 -12.20
C ILE A 141 2.97 4.87 -12.56
N GLU A 142 3.92 4.53 -13.42
CA GLU A 142 4.10 3.16 -13.87
C GLU A 142 4.29 2.18 -12.71
N GLY A 143 3.84 0.94 -12.90
CA GLY A 143 3.97 -0.10 -11.90
C GLY A 143 3.75 -1.50 -12.44
N ARG A 144 3.94 -2.46 -11.55
CA ARG A 144 3.79 -3.90 -11.81
C ARG A 144 2.63 -4.38 -10.95
N ARG A 145 1.62 -4.97 -11.58
CA ARG A 145 0.48 -5.57 -10.89
C ARG A 145 0.68 -7.08 -10.81
N LEU A 146 0.57 -7.63 -9.60
CA LEU A 146 0.73 -9.05 -9.32
C LEU A 146 -0.48 -9.56 -8.53
N GLN A 147 -0.93 -10.77 -8.86
CA GLN A 147 -1.91 -11.51 -8.06
C GLN A 147 -1.46 -12.95 -7.89
N MET A 148 -1.63 -13.49 -6.69
CA MET A 148 -1.21 -14.83 -6.31
C MET A 148 -2.30 -15.55 -5.53
N THR A 149 -2.39 -16.86 -5.73
CA THR A 149 -3.04 -17.79 -4.79
C THR A 149 -1.96 -18.52 -4.03
N ASN A 150 -1.89 -18.33 -2.72
CA ASN A 150 -0.86 -18.91 -1.87
C ASN A 150 -1.14 -20.39 -1.57
N ALA A 151 -0.17 -21.10 -1.00
CA ALA A 151 -0.28 -22.53 -0.69
C ALA A 151 -1.47 -22.89 0.23
N ASP A 152 -1.82 -22.02 1.18
CA ASP A 152 -2.98 -22.15 2.08
C ASP A 152 -4.32 -21.79 1.41
N GLY A 153 -4.28 -21.35 0.15
CA GLY A 153 -5.44 -20.89 -0.62
C GLY A 153 -5.85 -19.43 -0.34
N SER A 154 -5.14 -18.71 0.51
CA SER A 154 -5.27 -17.25 0.62
C SER A 154 -4.89 -16.57 -0.70
N ARG A 155 -5.33 -15.32 -0.88
CA ARG A 155 -5.07 -14.55 -2.11
C ARG A 155 -4.34 -13.26 -1.80
N THR A 156 -3.22 -13.05 -2.48
CA THR A 156 -2.41 -11.84 -2.37
C THR A 156 -2.51 -11.02 -3.63
N PHE A 157 -2.90 -9.74 -3.52
CA PHE A 157 -2.81 -8.77 -4.61
C PHE A 157 -1.74 -7.74 -4.25
N ALA A 158 -0.89 -7.41 -5.20
CA ALA A 158 0.16 -6.43 -5.01
C ALA A 158 0.29 -5.46 -6.21
N GLU A 159 0.69 -4.23 -5.93
CA GLU A 159 1.15 -3.25 -6.90
C GLU A 159 2.49 -2.68 -6.46
N ILE A 160 3.45 -2.67 -7.38
CA ILE A 160 4.80 -2.19 -7.15
C ILE A 160 5.06 -0.98 -8.05
N HIS A 161 5.42 0.15 -7.45
CA HIS A 161 5.64 1.42 -8.13
C HIS A 161 6.97 2.04 -7.72
N MET A 162 7.47 2.96 -8.54
CA MET A 162 8.60 3.80 -8.18
C MET A 162 8.30 5.25 -8.55
N LEU A 163 8.47 6.16 -7.59
CA LEU A 163 8.28 7.60 -7.76
C LEU A 163 9.43 8.33 -7.08
N GLU A 164 10.13 9.19 -7.82
CA GLU A 164 11.24 10.00 -7.32
C GLU A 164 12.28 9.18 -6.51
N ASN A 165 12.70 8.04 -7.06
CA ASN A 165 13.60 7.06 -6.42
C ASN A 165 13.11 6.48 -5.08
N ARG A 166 11.79 6.47 -4.86
CA ARG A 166 11.16 5.75 -3.76
C ARG A 166 10.40 4.56 -4.30
N LEU A 167 10.75 3.37 -3.84
CA LEU A 167 10.06 2.13 -4.20
C LEU A 167 8.87 1.94 -3.26
N TYR A 168 7.71 1.62 -3.83
CA TYR A 168 6.49 1.33 -3.09
C TYR A 168 6.03 -0.09 -3.44
N ILE A 169 5.68 -0.86 -2.42
CA ILE A 169 5.06 -2.18 -2.54
C ILE A 169 3.76 -2.14 -1.74
N PHE A 170 2.65 -2.02 -2.45
CA PHE A 170 1.32 -2.14 -1.87
C PHE A 170 0.91 -3.60 -1.95
N GLU A 171 0.62 -4.24 -0.83
CA GLU A 171 0.25 -5.65 -0.77
C GLU A 171 -0.93 -5.86 0.17
N ALA A 172 -1.90 -6.67 -0.26
CA ALA A 172 -2.94 -7.18 0.62
C ALA A 172 -3.14 -8.68 0.40
N THR A 173 -3.23 -9.42 1.51
CA THR A 173 -3.53 -10.85 1.53
C THR A 173 -4.84 -11.08 2.29
N VAL A 174 -5.74 -11.89 1.75
CA VAL A 174 -7.02 -12.25 2.37
C VAL A 174 -7.20 -13.77 2.40
N PRO A 175 -7.91 -14.34 3.38
CA PRO A 175 -8.05 -15.78 3.50
C PRO A 175 -8.85 -16.38 2.36
N LYS A 176 -8.72 -17.70 2.20
CA LYS A 176 -9.47 -18.47 1.22
C LYS A 176 -10.99 -18.24 1.39
N GLY A 177 -11.67 -17.90 0.29
CA GLY A 177 -13.11 -17.67 0.26
C GLY A 177 -13.56 -16.24 0.60
N ALA A 178 -12.73 -15.42 1.23
CA ALA A 178 -13.02 -13.98 1.41
C ALA A 178 -12.87 -13.23 0.09
N PRO A 179 -13.64 -12.17 -0.22
CA PRO A 179 -13.49 -11.39 -1.45
C PRO A 179 -12.04 -10.92 -1.70
N PRO A 180 -11.54 -10.89 -2.95
CA PRO A 180 -10.19 -10.41 -3.22
C PRO A 180 -10.00 -8.98 -2.72
N PRO A 181 -8.78 -8.58 -2.30
CA PRO A 181 -8.53 -7.24 -1.76
C PRO A 181 -8.38 -6.18 -2.87
N ALA A 182 -9.28 -6.20 -3.86
CA ALA A 182 -9.25 -5.31 -5.01
C ALA A 182 -9.47 -3.84 -4.63
N LEU A 183 -10.27 -3.57 -3.59
CA LEU A 183 -10.48 -2.20 -3.09
C LEU A 183 -9.19 -1.56 -2.56
N PHE A 184 -8.38 -2.33 -1.83
CA PHE A 184 -7.05 -1.87 -1.37
C PHE A 184 -6.18 -1.53 -2.59
N GLN A 185 -6.05 -2.47 -3.54
CA GLN A 185 -5.27 -2.29 -4.76
C GLN A 185 -5.73 -1.09 -5.61
N GLN A 186 -7.03 -0.84 -5.74
CA GLN A 186 -7.57 0.26 -6.56
C GLN A 186 -7.44 1.64 -5.89
N SER A 187 -7.21 1.68 -4.58
CA SER A 187 -7.09 2.93 -3.82
C SER A 187 -5.67 3.49 -3.76
N VAL A 188 -4.70 2.84 -4.42
CA VAL A 188 -3.30 3.28 -4.46
C VAL A 188 -3.18 4.70 -4.98
N GLY A 189 -2.29 5.45 -4.35
CA GLY A 189 -2.18 6.86 -4.59
C GLY A 189 -0.90 7.49 -4.06
N PHE A 190 -0.57 8.66 -4.61
CA PHE A 190 0.68 9.36 -4.31
C PHE A 190 0.39 10.80 -3.90
N VAL A 191 1.19 11.33 -2.98
CA VAL A 191 1.12 12.72 -2.54
C VAL A 191 2.53 13.31 -2.51
N ASP A 192 2.67 14.62 -2.71
CA ASP A 192 3.95 15.28 -2.52
C ASP A 192 4.23 15.60 -1.04
N SER A 193 5.35 16.26 -0.75
CA SER A 193 5.76 16.60 0.61
C SER A 193 4.79 17.56 1.33
N ASN A 194 3.93 18.27 0.59
CA ASN A 194 2.88 19.10 1.15
C ASN A 194 1.56 18.33 1.35
N GLY A 195 1.53 17.05 0.97
CA GLY A 195 0.32 16.22 0.99
C GLY A 195 -0.60 16.45 -0.21
N VAL A 196 -0.14 17.12 -1.26
CA VAL A 196 -0.95 17.36 -2.47
C VAL A 196 -0.90 16.14 -3.38
N ARG A 197 -2.06 15.74 -3.94
CA ARG A 197 -2.17 14.60 -4.85
C ARG A 197 -1.19 14.72 -6.02
N VAL A 198 -0.40 13.67 -6.25
CA VAL A 198 0.46 13.55 -7.43
C VAL A 198 -0.25 12.71 -8.48
N ARG A 199 -0.62 13.37 -9.58
CA ARG A 199 -1.11 12.74 -10.81
C ARG A 199 -0.45 13.38 -12.01
N TYR A 200 0.04 12.56 -12.94
CA TYR A 200 0.65 13.05 -14.17
C TYR A 200 -0.34 13.12 -15.33
N ARG A 201 0.02 13.87 -16.39
CA ARG A 201 -0.75 13.97 -17.65
C ARG A 201 -0.43 12.85 -18.64
N SER A 202 0.71 12.20 -18.49
CA SER A 202 1.12 11.00 -19.22
C SER A 202 1.85 10.05 -18.27
N ILE A 203 2.21 8.86 -18.74
CA ILE A 203 2.93 7.88 -17.90
C ILE A 203 4.24 8.48 -17.39
N TYR A 204 4.38 8.49 -16.07
CA TYR A 204 5.64 8.71 -15.38
C TYR A 204 6.40 7.39 -15.31
N SER A 205 7.69 7.44 -15.65
CA SER A 205 8.65 6.37 -15.42
C SER A 205 9.87 6.94 -14.74
N ASN A 206 10.35 6.26 -13.69
CA ASN A 206 11.35 6.79 -12.78
C ASN A 206 12.71 7.11 -13.45
N ALA A 207 12.98 6.52 -14.61
CA ALA A 207 14.22 6.73 -15.36
C ALA A 207 14.17 7.91 -16.36
N TYR A 208 13.06 8.63 -16.45
CA TYR A 208 12.84 9.70 -17.42
C TYR A 208 12.42 11.01 -16.73
N PRO A 209 12.58 12.17 -17.41
CA PRO A 209 12.06 13.42 -16.88
C PRO A 209 10.56 13.32 -16.54
N PRO A 210 10.12 13.83 -15.37
CA PRO A 210 8.73 13.73 -14.96
C PRO A 210 7.83 14.47 -15.94
N PRO A 211 6.69 13.88 -16.36
CA PRO A 211 5.68 14.61 -17.11
C PRO A 211 5.10 15.78 -16.32
N ALA A 212 4.35 16.65 -16.99
CA ALA A 212 3.57 17.67 -16.29
C ALA A 212 2.50 17.02 -15.39
N ARG A 213 2.32 17.57 -14.19
CA ARG A 213 1.25 17.18 -13.27
C ARG A 213 -0.11 17.73 -13.75
N VAL A 214 -1.18 17.05 -13.35
CA VAL A 214 -2.55 17.58 -13.44
C VAL A 214 -2.67 18.71 -12.42
N GLN A 215 -3.30 19.82 -12.82
CA GLN A 215 -3.61 20.93 -11.91
C GLN A 215 -5.08 20.78 -11.49
N TYR A 216 -5.35 20.92 -10.20
CA TYR A 216 -6.69 20.85 -9.61
C TYR A 216 -7.12 22.23 -9.13
#